data_AF-A0A3M0YWY3-F1
#
_entry.id   AF-A0A3M0YWY3-F1
#
_cell.length_a   1.000
_cell.length_b   1.000
_cell.length_c   1.000
_cell.angle_alpha   90.00
_cell.angle_beta   90.00
_cell.angle_gamma   90.00
#
_symmetry.space_group_name_H-M   'P 1'
#
loop_
_entity.id
_entity.type
_entity.pdbx_description
1 polymer ?
#
loop_
_entity_poly.entity_id
_entity_poly.type
_entity_poly.pdbx_seq_one_letter_code
_entity_poly.pdbx_strand_id
1 'polypeptide(L)'
;MSYLFKVGLILGMITCLGWARDNVKKPWSWEKPQAKVDPRGDLQWAPLPYTPPKKLGVVRYIDFADGDDDNDGMSPQTAWKHHPWDPAAGGKARQAGSVNTFVFKRGVIYRGRIVLKHGGSAEQPLRLISLPSWGTGEAVISAAEEDRSWRRVPNHSRLHNAQ
;
A
#
# COMPACT_ATOMS: atom_id res chain seq x y z
N MET A 1 5.06 38.59 -69.18
CA MET A 1 3.63 38.49 -68.84
C MET A 1 3.46 39.06 -67.44
N SER A 2 2.87 40.26 -67.35
CA SER A 2 2.68 41.02 -66.11
C SER A 2 1.67 40.34 -65.16
N TYR A 3 1.95 40.33 -63.87
CA TYR A 3 0.91 40.26 -62.85
C TYR A 3 1.18 41.30 -61.75
N LEU A 4 0.32 42.32 -61.73
CA LEU A 4 0.14 43.26 -60.63
C LEU A 4 -0.37 42.50 -59.40
N PHE A 5 0.29 42.63 -58.25
CA PHE A 5 -0.34 42.38 -56.96
C PHE A 5 -0.66 43.72 -56.29
N LYS A 6 -1.96 44.02 -56.20
CA LYS A 6 -2.51 45.13 -55.42
C LYS A 6 -2.44 44.80 -53.93
N VAL A 7 -1.87 45.72 -53.18
CA VAL A 7 -1.97 45.85 -51.72
C VAL A 7 -3.40 46.27 -51.34
N GLY A 8 -3.96 45.69 -50.27
CA GLY A 8 -5.32 45.97 -49.80
C GLY A 8 -5.62 45.51 -48.35
N LEU A 9 -4.83 46.03 -47.41
CA LEU A 9 -5.17 46.53 -46.07
C LEU A 9 -6.51 46.15 -45.33
N ILE A 10 -6.33 45.56 -44.12
CA ILE A 10 -7.08 45.73 -42.82
C ILE A 10 -8.54 45.19 -42.73
N LEU A 11 -8.93 44.36 -41.75
CA LEU A 11 -9.03 44.67 -40.31
C LEU A 11 -8.99 43.37 -39.46
N GLY A 12 -7.93 43.19 -38.68
CA GLY A 12 -7.80 42.12 -37.70
C GLY A 12 -8.56 42.46 -36.41
N MET A 13 -9.69 41.82 -36.16
CA MET A 13 -10.26 41.72 -34.82
C MET A 13 -9.39 40.72 -34.02
N ILE A 14 -8.40 41.25 -33.30
CA ILE A 14 -7.72 40.49 -32.26
C ILE A 14 -8.69 40.45 -31.07
N THR A 15 -9.53 39.42 -31.03
CA THR A 15 -10.19 39.03 -29.79
C THR A 15 -9.12 38.50 -28.86
N CYS A 16 -8.76 39.31 -27.87
CA CYS A 16 -8.08 38.83 -26.67
C CYS A 16 -9.05 37.89 -25.93
N LEU A 17 -9.18 36.65 -26.38
CA LEU A 17 -9.63 35.57 -25.52
C LEU A 17 -8.49 35.35 -24.51
N GLY A 18 -8.64 36.02 -23.36
CA GLY A 18 -7.80 35.77 -22.21
C GLY A 18 -7.84 34.28 -21.91
N TRP A 19 -6.69 33.63 -22.02
CA TRP A 19 -6.49 32.31 -21.45
C TRP A 19 -6.50 32.49 -19.93
N ALA A 20 -7.70 32.51 -19.33
CA ALA A 20 -7.84 32.19 -17.93
C ALA A 20 -7.34 30.75 -17.79
N ARG A 21 -6.07 30.60 -17.41
CA ARG A 21 -5.58 29.33 -16.90
C ARG A 21 -6.34 29.10 -15.61
N ASP A 22 -7.37 28.27 -15.68
CA ASP A 22 -7.96 27.67 -14.49
C ASP A 22 -6.83 26.91 -13.79
N ASN A 23 -6.23 27.54 -12.79
CA ASN A 23 -5.39 26.87 -11.80
C ASN A 23 -6.33 26.04 -10.91
N VAL A 24 -6.93 25.00 -11.48
CA VAL A 24 -7.66 23.99 -10.71
C VAL A 24 -6.61 23.30 -9.85
N LYS A 25 -6.49 23.72 -8.59
CA LYS A 25 -5.69 23.02 -7.59
C LYS A 25 -6.13 21.57 -7.59
N LYS A 26 -5.19 20.64 -7.72
CA LYS A 26 -5.51 19.21 -7.58
C LYS A 26 -6.11 19.01 -6.19
N PRO A 27 -7.30 18.39 -6.08
CA PRO A 27 -7.91 18.13 -4.79
C PRO A 27 -7.02 17.20 -3.96
N TRP A 28 -6.95 17.46 -2.67
CA TRP A 28 -6.16 16.64 -1.75
C TRP A 28 -6.74 15.22 -1.66
N SER A 29 -5.94 14.25 -1.25
CA SER A 29 -6.42 12.86 -1.10
C SER A 29 -7.56 12.74 -0.09
N TRP A 30 -7.58 13.58 0.94
CA TRP A 30 -8.62 13.61 1.98
C TRP A 30 -9.93 14.26 1.52
N GLU A 31 -9.94 14.98 0.40
CA GLU A 31 -11.17 15.55 -0.19
C GLU A 31 -11.97 14.51 -0.99
N LYS A 32 -11.39 13.33 -1.24
CA LYS A 32 -12.03 12.26 -2.01
C LYS A 32 -12.60 11.19 -1.08
N PRO A 33 -13.92 10.90 -1.15
CA PRO A 33 -14.52 9.86 -0.31
C PRO A 33 -13.88 8.49 -0.58
N GLN A 34 -13.49 7.79 0.50
CA GLN A 34 -12.96 6.40 0.46
C GLN A 34 -14.05 5.37 0.84
N ALA A 35 -15.31 5.80 0.80
CA ALA A 35 -16.47 4.98 1.08
C ALA A 35 -17.61 5.37 0.12
N LYS A 36 -18.52 4.44 -0.12
CA LYS A 36 -19.75 4.65 -0.89
C LYS A 36 -20.94 4.49 0.06
N VAL A 37 -22.00 5.28 -0.15
CA VAL A 37 -23.27 5.09 0.55
C VAL A 37 -24.07 4.04 -0.21
N ASP A 38 -24.53 3.00 0.46
CA ASP A 38 -25.37 1.96 -0.13
C ASP A 38 -26.84 2.42 -0.20
N PRO A 39 -27.75 1.69 -0.89
CA PRO A 39 -29.14 2.07 -1.00
C PRO A 39 -29.92 2.19 0.32
N ARG A 40 -29.40 1.64 1.42
CA ARG A 40 -29.99 1.73 2.77
C ARG A 40 -29.44 2.91 3.55
N GLY A 41 -28.44 3.62 3.01
CA GLY A 41 -27.74 4.70 3.67
C GLY A 41 -26.48 4.28 4.41
N ASP A 42 -26.08 3.01 4.34
CA ASP A 42 -24.89 2.52 5.05
C ASP A 42 -23.60 2.89 4.32
N LEU A 43 -22.51 3.09 5.06
CA LEU A 43 -21.18 3.30 4.48
C LEU A 43 -20.50 1.97 4.14
N GLN A 44 -20.21 1.78 2.86
CA GLN A 44 -19.39 0.68 2.35
C GLN A 44 -17.97 1.17 2.10
N TRP A 45 -17.00 0.48 2.71
CA TRP A 45 -15.58 0.72 2.48
C TRP A 45 -15.22 0.52 1.00
N ALA A 46 -14.63 1.52 0.36
CA ALA A 46 -14.30 1.50 -1.07
C ALA A 46 -13.05 2.36 -1.37
N PRO A 47 -11.88 1.98 -0.82
CA PRO A 47 -10.66 2.76 -1.02
C PRO A 47 -10.17 2.64 -2.46
N LEU A 48 -9.39 3.63 -2.90
CA LEU A 48 -8.65 3.50 -4.14
C LEU A 48 -7.64 2.34 -4.06
N PRO A 49 -7.47 1.55 -5.12
CA PRO A 49 -6.42 0.54 -5.16
C PRO A 49 -5.03 1.15 -4.92
N TYR A 50 -4.20 0.46 -4.14
CA TYR A 50 -2.82 0.87 -3.93
C TYR A 50 -2.00 0.71 -5.21
N THR A 51 -1.32 1.79 -5.62
CA THR A 51 -0.35 1.76 -6.72
C THR A 51 1.05 1.94 -6.14
N PRO A 52 1.94 0.94 -6.25
CA PRO A 52 3.30 1.05 -5.75
C PRO A 52 4.08 2.14 -6.53
N PRO A 53 5.06 2.81 -5.88
CA PRO A 53 5.93 3.77 -6.55
C PRO A 53 6.68 3.13 -7.73
N LYS A 54 6.95 3.92 -8.78
CA LYS A 54 7.72 3.46 -9.96
C LYS A 54 9.12 2.94 -9.62
N LYS A 55 9.73 3.43 -8.54
CA LYS A 55 11.04 2.99 -8.04
C LYS A 55 10.89 2.49 -6.60
N LEU A 56 11.18 1.21 -6.40
CA LEU A 56 11.15 0.57 -5.09
C LEU A 56 12.54 0.47 -4.42
N GLY A 57 13.62 0.79 -5.14
CA GLY A 57 14.98 0.60 -4.60
C GLY A 57 15.34 -0.89 -4.48
N VAL A 58 16.03 -1.26 -3.40
CA VAL A 58 16.42 -2.64 -3.12
C VAL A 58 15.25 -3.32 -2.42
N VAL A 59 14.65 -4.29 -3.11
CA VAL A 59 13.45 -5.02 -2.67
C VAL A 59 13.83 -6.35 -2.02
N ARG A 60 13.14 -6.70 -0.93
CA ARG A 60 13.16 -8.04 -0.35
C ARG A 60 11.75 -8.56 -0.08
N TYR A 61 11.55 -9.85 -0.33
CA TYR A 61 10.27 -10.53 -0.18
C TYR A 61 10.24 -11.28 1.15
N ILE A 62 9.12 -11.17 1.87
CA ILE A 62 8.89 -11.78 3.18
C ILE A 62 7.63 -12.65 3.11
N ASP A 63 7.80 -13.93 3.41
CA ASP A 63 6.77 -14.93 3.54
C ASP A 63 6.93 -15.64 4.89
N PHE A 64 6.17 -15.19 5.89
CA PHE A 64 6.28 -15.75 7.24
C PHE A 64 5.83 -17.21 7.34
N ALA A 65 4.97 -17.67 6.42
CA ALA A 65 4.46 -19.04 6.43
C ALA A 65 5.54 -20.01 5.94
N ASP A 66 6.04 -19.77 4.72
CA ASP A 66 6.83 -20.74 3.96
C ASP A 66 8.25 -20.27 3.61
N GLY A 67 8.61 -19.02 3.97
CA GLY A 67 9.92 -18.47 3.70
C GLY A 67 11.04 -19.10 4.53
N ASP A 68 12.28 -18.80 4.13
CA ASP A 68 13.51 -19.24 4.79
C ASP A 68 14.49 -18.07 4.89
N ASP A 69 15.03 -17.82 6.07
CA ASP A 69 15.96 -16.72 6.32
C ASP A 69 17.34 -16.91 5.68
N ASP A 70 17.67 -18.13 5.24
CA ASP A 70 18.89 -18.41 4.47
C ASP A 70 18.74 -18.16 2.96
N ASN A 71 17.52 -17.85 2.48
CA ASN A 71 17.29 -17.43 1.10
C ASN A 71 17.90 -16.05 0.81
N ASP A 72 17.98 -15.65 -0.46
CA ASP A 72 18.46 -14.31 -0.85
C ASP A 72 17.42 -13.19 -0.69
N GLY A 73 16.15 -13.54 -0.56
CA GLY A 73 15.02 -12.63 -0.43
C GLY A 73 14.69 -11.84 -1.70
N MET A 74 15.32 -12.14 -2.84
CA MET A 74 15.23 -11.31 -4.06
C MET A 74 14.00 -11.60 -4.92
N SER A 75 13.30 -12.71 -4.66
CA SER A 75 12.10 -13.12 -5.39
C SER A 75 11.03 -13.69 -4.45
N PRO A 76 9.76 -13.78 -4.90
CA PRO A 76 8.71 -14.52 -4.19
C PRO A 76 9.10 -15.96 -3.84
N GLN A 77 9.85 -16.65 -4.69
CA GLN A 77 10.24 -18.06 -4.52
C GLN A 77 11.37 -18.22 -3.50
N THR A 78 12.19 -17.18 -3.35
CA THR A 78 13.33 -17.14 -2.42
C THR A 78 13.07 -16.15 -1.30
N ALA A 79 11.82 -16.01 -0.87
CA ALA A 79 11.43 -15.08 0.18
C ALA A 79 12.04 -15.47 1.53
N TRP A 80 12.32 -14.46 2.35
CA TRP A 80 12.70 -14.65 3.75
C TRP A 80 11.50 -15.00 4.61
N LYS A 81 11.74 -15.69 5.73
CA LYS A 81 10.69 -15.94 6.72
C LYS A 81 10.42 -14.69 7.55
N HIS A 82 11.50 -14.07 8.01
CA HIS A 82 11.45 -12.95 8.92
C HIS A 82 11.96 -11.67 8.27
N HIS A 83 11.43 -10.55 8.72
CA HIS A 83 12.01 -9.24 8.45
C HIS A 83 13.39 -9.14 9.10
N PRO A 84 14.40 -8.47 8.51
CA PRO A 84 15.76 -8.36 9.10
C PRO A 84 15.82 -7.79 10.52
N TRP A 85 14.84 -6.95 10.85
CA TRP A 85 14.69 -6.35 12.18
C TRP A 85 13.79 -7.13 13.13
N ASP A 86 13.48 -8.36 12.76
CA ASP A 86 12.90 -9.32 13.68
C ASP A 86 13.98 -9.93 14.57
N PRO A 87 13.81 -9.94 15.91
CA PRO A 87 14.67 -10.69 16.81
C PRO A 87 14.75 -12.19 16.48
N ALA A 88 13.76 -12.76 15.78
CA ALA A 88 13.78 -14.15 15.33
C ALA A 88 14.50 -14.36 13.99
N ALA A 89 14.81 -13.31 13.23
CA ALA A 89 15.38 -13.46 11.89
C ALA A 89 16.75 -14.15 11.91
N GLY A 90 16.93 -15.23 11.15
CA GLY A 90 18.21 -15.93 11.00
C GLY A 90 19.00 -15.50 9.77
N GLY A 91 20.05 -16.27 9.47
CA GLY A 91 20.62 -16.37 8.13
C GLY A 91 21.00 -15.06 7.44
N LYS A 92 20.74 -15.02 6.13
CA LYS A 92 20.95 -13.86 5.26
C LYS A 92 19.94 -12.75 5.56
N ALA A 93 18.73 -13.09 5.98
CA ALA A 93 17.70 -12.11 6.36
C ALA A 93 18.20 -11.16 7.46
N ARG A 94 18.80 -11.68 8.54
CA ARG A 94 19.38 -10.87 9.63
C ARG A 94 20.52 -9.97 9.19
N GLN A 95 21.29 -10.42 8.20
CA GLN A 95 22.48 -9.72 7.70
C GLN A 95 22.13 -8.69 6.61
N ALA A 96 20.86 -8.54 6.26
CA ALA A 96 20.41 -7.66 5.20
C ALA A 96 20.76 -6.19 5.50
N GLY A 97 21.83 -5.71 4.87
CA GLY A 97 22.18 -4.29 4.80
C GLY A 97 21.53 -3.63 3.58
N SER A 98 21.36 -2.30 3.65
CA SER A 98 20.98 -1.44 2.51
C SER A 98 19.68 -1.82 1.78
N VAL A 99 18.73 -2.47 2.46
CA VAL A 99 17.38 -2.74 1.93
C VAL A 99 16.45 -1.59 2.33
N ASN A 100 15.64 -1.11 1.39
CA ASN A 100 14.70 -0.01 1.62
C ASN A 100 13.25 -0.34 1.26
N THR A 101 12.97 -1.48 0.63
CA THR A 101 11.60 -1.97 0.43
C THR A 101 11.47 -3.44 0.84
N PHE A 102 10.51 -3.69 1.72
CA PHE A 102 10.11 -5.02 2.16
C PHE A 102 8.69 -5.30 1.68
N VAL A 103 8.52 -6.35 0.88
CA VAL A 103 7.24 -6.81 0.36
C VAL A 103 6.78 -7.98 1.21
N PHE A 104 5.63 -7.85 1.86
CA PHE A 104 4.99 -8.92 2.63
C PHE A 104 3.98 -9.66 1.74
N LYS A 105 4.01 -11.00 1.77
CA LYS A 105 3.07 -11.85 1.03
C LYS A 105 1.64 -11.59 1.48
N ARG A 106 0.74 -11.34 0.51
CA ARG A 106 -0.69 -11.20 0.78
C ARG A 106 -1.29 -12.55 1.20
N GLY A 107 -2.24 -12.52 2.14
CA GLY A 107 -2.87 -13.72 2.70
C GLY A 107 -2.07 -14.38 3.82
N VAL A 108 -0.90 -13.84 4.15
CA VAL A 108 -0.07 -14.33 5.25
C VAL A 108 -0.14 -13.34 6.42
N ILE A 109 -0.29 -13.90 7.62
CA ILE A 109 -0.17 -13.15 8.87
C ILE A 109 1.28 -13.22 9.32
N TYR A 110 1.98 -12.10 9.30
CA TYR A 110 3.28 -11.95 9.92
C TYR A 110 3.10 -11.84 11.43
N ARG A 111 3.56 -12.86 12.15
CA ARG A 111 3.44 -12.97 13.63
C ARG A 111 4.76 -12.70 14.37
N GLY A 112 5.73 -12.12 13.68
CA GLY A 112 6.99 -11.70 14.27
C GLY A 112 6.91 -10.30 14.89
N ARG A 113 8.08 -9.76 15.28
CA ARG A 113 8.21 -8.43 15.88
C ARG A 113 9.22 -7.59 15.09
N ILE A 114 8.77 -6.53 14.42
CA ILE A 114 9.68 -5.62 13.70
C ILE A 114 10.15 -4.51 14.63
N VAL A 115 11.42 -4.53 15.02
CA VAL A 115 12.03 -3.48 15.85
C VAL A 115 12.79 -2.49 14.97
N LEU A 116 12.18 -1.35 14.66
CA LEU A 116 12.79 -0.35 13.78
C LEU A 116 14.16 0.11 14.32
N LYS A 117 15.23 -0.10 13.55
CA LYS A 117 16.59 0.32 13.93
C LYS A 117 16.99 1.65 13.32
N HIS A 118 16.50 1.95 12.12
CA HIS A 118 16.74 3.21 11.42
C HIS A 118 15.60 3.53 10.45
N GLY A 119 15.46 4.81 10.10
CA GLY A 119 14.54 5.29 9.07
C GLY A 119 15.14 5.28 7.67
N GLY A 120 14.34 5.69 6.69
CA GLY A 120 14.82 6.08 5.36
C GLY A 120 14.97 7.60 5.22
N SER A 121 15.37 8.07 4.04
CA SER A 121 15.39 9.50 3.68
C SER A 121 14.22 9.86 2.73
N ALA A 122 14.08 11.13 2.36
CA ALA A 122 13.10 11.54 1.35
C ALA A 122 13.38 10.89 -0.02
N GLU A 123 14.66 10.72 -0.36
CA GLU A 123 15.14 10.14 -1.62
C GLU A 123 15.11 8.61 -1.58
N GLN A 124 15.32 8.02 -0.39
CA GLN A 124 15.35 6.59 -0.14
C GLN A 124 14.49 6.23 1.07
N PRO A 125 13.16 6.33 0.97
CA PRO A 125 12.30 6.03 2.10
C PRO A 125 12.25 4.52 2.32
N LEU A 126 12.19 4.14 3.59
CA LEU A 126 11.90 2.77 4.01
C LEU A 126 10.43 2.46 3.73
N ARG A 127 10.17 1.34 3.05
CA ARG A 127 8.83 0.92 2.65
C ARG A 127 8.55 -0.50 3.15
N LEU A 128 7.44 -0.64 3.87
CA LEU A 128 6.85 -1.92 4.22
C LEU A 128 5.52 -1.99 3.47
N ILE A 129 5.45 -2.82 2.45
CA ILE A 129 4.33 -2.85 1.50
C ILE A 129 3.87 -4.28 1.23
N SER A 130 2.73 -4.42 0.57
CA SER A 130 2.36 -5.64 -0.14
C SER A 130 2.14 -5.31 -1.61
N LEU A 131 2.40 -6.28 -2.49
CA LEU A 131 2.15 -6.13 -3.92
C LEU A 131 0.91 -6.94 -4.32
N PRO A 132 -0.07 -6.35 -5.04
CA PRO A 132 -1.26 -7.08 -5.50
C PRO A 132 -0.95 -8.32 -6.35
N SER A 133 0.23 -8.39 -6.95
CA SER A 133 0.69 -9.51 -7.78
C SER A 133 1.22 -10.72 -6.99
N TRP A 134 1.32 -10.65 -5.65
CA TRP A 134 1.88 -11.74 -4.86
C TRP A 134 1.05 -12.07 -3.62
N GLY A 135 0.47 -13.27 -3.63
CA GLY A 135 -0.48 -13.75 -2.62
C GLY A 135 -1.91 -13.26 -2.85
N THR A 136 -2.84 -13.69 -1.99
CA THR A 136 -4.28 -13.40 -2.11
C THR A 136 -4.82 -12.93 -0.75
N GLY A 137 -5.73 -11.94 -0.72
CA GLY A 137 -6.20 -11.33 0.53
C GLY A 137 -5.26 -10.24 1.03
N GLU A 138 -5.35 -9.78 2.27
CA GLU A 138 -4.46 -8.74 2.81
C GLU A 138 -3.19 -9.33 3.43
N ALA A 139 -2.10 -8.57 3.39
CA ALA A 139 -0.92 -8.86 4.22
C ALA A 139 -1.17 -8.26 5.60
N VAL A 140 -1.06 -9.07 6.65
CA VAL A 140 -1.42 -8.65 8.02
C VAL A 140 -0.19 -8.78 8.93
N ILE A 141 0.16 -7.74 9.66
CA ILE A 141 1.11 -7.81 10.77
C ILE A 141 0.28 -7.82 12.05
N SER A 142 0.38 -8.89 12.84
CA SER A 142 -0.45 -9.03 14.05
C SER A 142 0.35 -9.59 15.22
N ALA A 143 0.24 -8.90 16.35
CA ALA A 143 0.71 -9.38 17.65
C ALA A 143 -0.39 -10.15 18.43
N ALA A 144 -1.59 -10.30 17.87
CA ALA A 144 -2.70 -10.98 18.53
C ALA A 144 -2.59 -12.49 18.34
N GLU A 145 -2.73 -13.26 19.40
CA GLU A 145 -2.81 -14.72 19.35
C GLU A 145 -4.26 -15.17 19.14
N GLU A 146 -4.45 -16.30 18.48
CA GLU A 146 -5.78 -16.87 18.32
C GLU A 146 -6.13 -17.72 19.55
N ASP A 147 -7.21 -17.38 20.24
CA ASP A 147 -7.77 -18.19 21.33
C ASP A 147 -8.86 -19.12 20.79
N ARG A 148 -8.54 -20.41 20.68
CA ARG A 148 -9.47 -21.46 20.24
C ARG A 148 -10.12 -22.21 21.40
N SER A 149 -9.94 -21.76 22.64
CA SER A 149 -10.44 -22.46 23.84
C SER A 149 -11.95 -22.27 24.10
N TRP A 150 -12.59 -21.37 23.34
CA TRP A 150 -14.02 -21.09 23.45
C TRP A 150 -14.84 -22.33 23.13
N ARG A 151 -15.66 -22.74 24.09
CA ARG A 151 -16.63 -23.84 23.93
C ARG A 151 -18.02 -23.35 24.29
N ARG A 152 -19.01 -23.78 23.52
CA ARG A 152 -20.42 -23.54 23.84
C ARG A 152 -20.74 -24.23 25.16
N VAL A 153 -21.31 -23.49 26.11
CA VAL A 153 -21.84 -24.07 27.33
C VAL A 153 -23.08 -24.91 26.98
N PRO A 154 -23.17 -26.20 27.39
CA PRO A 154 -24.39 -26.98 27.23
C PRO A 154 -25.54 -26.32 27.99
N ASN A 155 -26.71 -26.20 27.36
CA ASN A 155 -27.97 -25.62 27.86
C ASN A 155 -27.90 -24.93 29.23
N HIS A 156 -27.85 -23.59 29.21
CA HIS A 156 -28.01 -22.80 30.43
C HIS A 156 -29.49 -22.83 30.86
N SER A 157 -29.84 -23.62 31.87
CA SER A 157 -31.06 -23.39 32.63
C SER A 157 -30.87 -22.07 33.40
N ARG A 158 -31.34 -20.95 32.85
CA ARG A 158 -31.44 -19.60 33.47
C ARG A 158 -30.37 -19.27 34.55
N LEU A 159 -29.34 -18.53 34.16
CA LEU A 159 -28.55 -17.72 35.09
C LEU A 159 -29.33 -16.42 35.43
N HIS A 160 -30.47 -16.55 36.10
CA HIS A 160 -31.10 -15.45 36.81
C HIS A 160 -31.21 -15.87 38.26
N ASN A 161 -30.17 -15.57 39.04
CA ASN A 161 -30.20 -15.39 40.49
C ASN A 161 -28.81 -14.87 40.91
N ALA A 162 -28.60 -13.56 40.74
CA ALA A 162 -27.66 -12.83 41.57
C ALA A 162 -28.53 -11.98 42.51
N GLN A 163 -28.33 -12.21 43.80
CA GLN A 163 -29.03 -11.60 44.93
C GLN A 163 -28.72 -10.10 45.05
#